data_AF-A0A2E5IWQ6-F1
#
_entry.id   AF-A0A2E5IWQ6-F1
#
_cell.length_a   1.000
_cell.length_b   1.000
_cell.length_c   1.000
_cell.angle_alpha   90.00
_cell.angle_beta   90.00
_cell.angle_gamma   90.00
#
_symmetry.space_group_name_H-M   'P 1'
#
loop_
_entity.id
_entity.type
_entity.pdbx_description
1 polymer ?
#
loop_
_entity_poly.entity_id
_entity_poly.type
_entity_poly.pdbx_seq_one_letter_code
_entity_poly.pdbx_strand_id
1 'polypeptide(L)' 'MMSDESQQVFMTKQEAMAHFNLGKYRLKYLIEDGVMPIIKFGRKTALIPVRQATESLLALAKVGES' A
#
# COMPACT_ATOMS: atom_id res chain seq x y z
N MET A 1 1.87 24.41 -17.92
CA MET A 1 1.49 22.99 -17.86
C MET A 1 1.93 22.48 -16.50
N MET A 2 1.04 22.49 -15.51
CA MET A 2 1.35 22.10 -14.13
C MET A 2 0.08 21.50 -13.53
N SER A 3 0.03 20.17 -13.47
CA SER A 3 -0.73 19.40 -12.48
C SER A 3 -0.50 17.91 -12.75
N ASP A 4 0.71 17.44 -12.46
CA ASP A 4 0.92 16.04 -12.08
C ASP A 4 0.27 15.86 -10.69
N GLU A 5 -1.06 15.90 -10.67
CA GLU A 5 -1.81 15.30 -9.58
C GLU A 5 -1.64 13.79 -9.76
N SER A 6 -0.54 13.28 -9.22
CA SER A 6 -0.40 11.86 -8.92
C SER A 6 -1.62 11.47 -8.08
N GLN A 7 -2.65 10.97 -8.76
CA GLN A 7 -3.94 10.67 -8.15
C GLN A 7 -3.68 9.76 -6.97
N GLN A 8 -3.89 10.29 -5.77
CA GLN A 8 -3.68 9.53 -4.56
C GLN A 8 -4.82 8.52 -4.47
N VAL A 9 -4.60 7.33 -5.02
CA VAL A 9 -5.60 6.26 -5.01
C VAL A 9 -5.63 5.67 -3.61
N PHE A 10 -6.74 5.89 -2.91
CA PHE A 10 -7.01 5.24 -1.63
C PHE A 10 -7.63 3.88 -1.90
N MET A 11 -7.00 2.83 -1.40
CA MET A 11 -7.50 1.46 -1.52
C MET A 11 -7.91 0.92 -0.15
N THR A 12 -8.98 0.15 -0.08
CA THR A 12 -9.27 -0.69 1.08
C THR A 12 -8.18 -1.76 1.24
N LYS A 13 -8.13 -2.41 2.41
CA LYS A 13 -7.24 -3.56 2.62
C LYS A 13 -7.46 -4.67 1.59
N GLN A 14 -8.71 -4.89 1.16
CA GLN A 14 -9.04 -5.93 0.19
C GLN A 14 -8.51 -5.59 -1.20
N GLU A 15 -8.70 -4.35 -1.63
CA GLU A 15 -8.17 -3.87 -2.91
C GLU A 15 -6.64 -3.88 -2.93
N ALA A 16 -5.99 -3.47 -1.84
CA ALA A 16 -4.53 -3.55 -1.73
C ALA A 16 -4.01 -5.00 -1.75
N MET A 17 -4.71 -5.95 -1.12
CA MET A 17 -4.35 -7.37 -1.21
C MET A 17 -4.43 -7.88 -2.65
N ALA A 18 -5.49 -7.53 -3.38
CA ALA A 18 -5.67 -7.92 -4.78
C ALA A 18 -4.62 -7.26 -5.68
N HIS A 19 -4.42 -5.95 -5.52
CA HIS A 19 -3.53 -5.15 -6.37
C HIS A 19 -2.06 -5.57 -6.22
N PHE A 20 -1.59 -5.79 -5.00
CA PHE A 20 -0.20 -6.19 -4.72
C PHE A 20 0.01 -7.71 -4.66
N ASN A 21 -1.05 -8.50 -4.87
CA ASN A 21 -1.05 -9.95 -4.69
C ASN A 21 -0.49 -10.38 -3.32
N LEU A 22 -1.00 -9.75 -2.25
CA LEU A 22 -0.56 -9.96 -0.87
C LEU A 22 -1.61 -10.74 -0.08
N GLY A 23 -1.16 -11.75 0.66
CA GLY A 23 -1.99 -12.41 1.67
C GLY A 23 -2.25 -11.52 2.89
N LYS A 24 -3.37 -11.77 3.60
CA LYS A 24 -3.79 -11.00 4.79
C LYS A 24 -2.68 -10.79 5.83
N TYR A 25 -1.89 -11.83 6.11
CA TYR A 25 -0.82 -11.77 7.09
C TYR A 25 0.37 -10.93 6.61
N ARG A 26 0.76 -11.04 5.34
CA ARG A 26 1.85 -10.25 4.75
C ARG A 26 1.47 -8.77 4.68
N LEU A 27 0.22 -8.46 4.29
CA LEU A 27 -0.29 -7.09 4.34
C LEU A 27 -0.27 -6.52 5.77
N LYS A 28 -0.72 -7.31 6.76
CA LYS A 28 -0.69 -6.89 8.17
C LYS A 28 0.74 -6.58 8.64
N TYR A 29 1.69 -7.46 8.33
CA TYR A 29 3.09 -7.27 8.67
C TYR A 29 3.66 -5.98 8.06
N LEU A 30 3.42 -5.73 6.77
CA LEU A 30 3.90 -4.52 6.08
C LEU A 30 3.32 -3.23 6.68
N ILE A 31 2.08 -3.28 7.19
CA ILE A 31 1.45 -2.15 7.88
C ILE A 31 2.07 -1.96 9.26
N GLU A 32 2.30 -3.03 10.02
CA GLU A 32 2.89 -2.98 11.36
C GLU A 32 4.36 -2.53 11.33
N ASP A 33 5.10 -2.93 10.30
CA ASP A 33 6.49 -2.56 10.05
C ASP A 33 6.64 -1.13 9.46
N GLY A 34 5.53 -0.43 9.22
CA GLY A 34 5.51 0.94 8.69
C GLY A 34 5.83 1.06 7.20
N VAL A 35 6.09 -0.05 6.50
CA VAL A 35 6.35 -0.10 5.05
C VAL A 35 5.12 0.32 4.25
N MET A 36 3.93 -0.14 4.66
CA MET A 36 2.68 0.21 4.01
C MET A 36 1.87 1.21 4.86
N PRO A 37 1.65 2.44 4.36
CA PRO A 37 0.89 3.42 5.09
C PRO A 37 -0.57 2.99 5.22
N ILE A 38 -1.19 3.31 6.36
CA ILE A 38 -2.61 3.08 6.60
C ILE A 38 -3.24 4.30 7.27
N ILE A 39 -4.39 4.72 6.74
CA ILE A 39 -5.23 5.76 7.33
C ILE A 39 -6.45 5.06 7.93
N LYS A 40 -6.60 5.15 9.26
CA LYS A 40 -7.73 4.55 9.98
C LYS A 40 -8.89 5.55 10.04
N PHE A 41 -9.97 5.28 9.32
CA PHE A 41 -11.23 6.01 9.40
C PHE A 41 -12.16 5.30 10.40
N GLY A 42 -12.06 5.68 11.68
CA GLY A 42 -12.86 5.09 12.75
C GLY A 42 -12.48 3.64 13.09
N ARG A 43 -13.44 2.87 13.65
CA ARG A 43 -13.18 1.52 14.20
C ARG A 43 -12.98 0.43 13.14
N LYS A 44 -13.51 0.58 11.93
CA LYS A 44 -13.57 -0.52 10.93
C LYS A 44 -12.98 -0.17 9.57
N THR A 45 -12.94 1.09 9.20
CA THR A 45 -12.48 1.50 7.87
C THR A 45 -11.00 1.84 7.93
N ALA A 46 -10.21 1.21 7.08
CA ALA A 46 -8.80 1.52 6.92
C ALA A 46 -8.48 1.59 5.44
N LEU A 47 -7.91 2.72 5.03
CA LEU A 47 -7.52 3.00 3.66
C LEU A 47 -6.00 3.02 3.56
N ILE A 48 -5.48 2.46 2.49
CA ILE A 48 -4.06 2.42 2.15
C ILE A 48 -3.88 3.47 1.05
N PRO A 49 -3.18 4.58 1.33
CA PRO A 49 -2.83 5.54 0.30
C PRO A 49 -1.70 4.92 -0.54
N VAL A 50 -2.01 4.55 -1.78
CA VAL A 50 -0.99 4.09 -2.72
C VAL A 50 -0.36 5.34 -3.32
N ARG A 51 0.90 5.60 -2.95
CA ARG A 51 1.78 6.52 -3.68
C ARG A 51 2.69 5.66 -4.55
N GLN A 52 3.15 6.21 -5.68
CA GLN A 52 4.19 5.62 -6.53
C GLN A 52 5.44 5.15 -5.73
N ALA A 53 5.71 5.80 -4.59
CA ALA A 53 6.75 5.40 -3.64
C ALA A 53 6.49 4.02 -2.97
N THR A 54 5.25 3.69 -2.64
CA THR A 54 4.87 2.38 -2.07
C THR A 54 5.03 1.26 -3.09
N GLU A 55 4.69 1.53 -4.36
CA GLU A 55 4.93 0.60 -5.47
C GLU A 55 6.43 0.35 -5.66
N SER A 56 7.23 1.43 -5.64
CA SER A 56 8.69 1.36 -5.80
C SER A 56 9.37 0.60 -4.65
N LEU A 57 8.94 0.82 -3.41
CA LEU A 57 9.46 0.11 -2.24
C LEU A 57 9.17 -1.40 -2.30
N LEU A 58 7.95 -1.79 -2.71
CA LEU A 58 7.59 -3.19 -2.87
C LEU A 58 8.29 -3.85 -4.06
N ALA A 59 8.54 -3.11 -5.14
CA ALA A 59 9.32 -3.59 -6.27
C ALA A 59 10.77 -3.90 -5.86
N LEU A 60 11.40 -3.02 -5.07
CA LEU A 60 12.75 -3.24 -4.54
C LEU A 60 12.81 -4.44 -3.58
N ALA A 61 11.79 -4.62 -2.73
CA ALA A 61 11.70 -5.78 -1.84
C ALA A 61 11.63 -7.12 -2.59
N LYS A 62 11.10 -7.15 -3.82
CA LYS A 62 11.07 -8.37 -4.66
C LYS A 62 12.42 -8.69 -5.31
N VAL A 63 13.30 -7.70 -5.52
CA VAL A 63 14.61 -7.89 -6.17
C VAL A 63 15.62 -8.59 -5.25
N GLY A 64 15.43 -8.53 -3.92
CA GLY A 64 16.30 -9.18 -2.94
C GLY A 64 16.06 -10.68 -2.68
N GLU A 65 15.04 -11.29 -3.30
CA GLU A 65 14.73 -12.73 -3.18
C GLU A 65 15.44 -13.58 -4.26
N SER A 66 16.51 -13.09 -4.90
CA SER A 66 17.35 -13.84 -5.87
C SER A 66 18.69 -14.29 -5.30
#